data_AF-J3CDE2-F1
#
_entry.id   AF-J3CDE2-F1
#
_cell.length_a   1.000
_cell.length_b   1.000
_cell.length_c   1.000
_cell.angle_alpha   90.00
_cell.angle_beta   90.00
_cell.angle_gamma   90.00
#
_symmetry.space_group_name_H-M   'P 1'
#
loop_
_entity.id
_entity.type
_entity.pdbx_description
1 polymer ?
#
loop_
_entity_poly.entity_id
_entity_poly.type
_entity_poly.pdbx_seq_one_letter_code
_entity_poly.pdbx_strand_id
1 'polypeptide(L)'
;MKKLIFSSCILLGQLLFSQTTTKKFNSFQNRYEYFDSNGNMTGYEKYNSFSKQWEYYTTNNTSQSRQPTQYRDPQQLDISALGNAMTTKQNNYNYNVQLKTYPFGRLPCF
;
A
#
# COMPACT_ATOMS: atom_id res chain seq x y z
N MET A 1 -15.67 41.63 -40.93
CA MET A 1 -15.06 42.10 -39.67
C MET A 1 -15.85 41.67 -38.43
N LYS A 2 -17.18 41.89 -38.33
CA LYS A 2 -18.01 41.47 -37.17
C LYS A 2 -17.93 39.98 -36.79
N LYS A 3 -17.87 39.07 -37.77
CA LYS A 3 -17.77 37.62 -37.53
C LYS A 3 -16.42 37.19 -36.93
N LEU A 4 -15.34 37.93 -37.23
CA LEU A 4 -14.01 37.67 -36.68
C LEU A 4 -13.91 38.15 -35.23
N ILE A 5 -14.54 39.27 -34.89
CA ILE A 5 -14.62 39.78 -33.52
C ILE A 5 -15.34 38.78 -32.61
N PHE A 6 -16.47 38.22 -33.08
CA PHE A 6 -17.23 37.24 -32.31
C PHE A 6 -16.44 35.96 -32.02
N SER A 7 -15.71 35.44 -33.01
CA SER A 7 -14.84 34.26 -32.85
C SER A 7 -13.68 34.53 -31.89
N SER A 8 -13.07 35.72 -31.97
CA SER A 8 -11.96 36.12 -31.10
C SER A 8 -12.40 36.25 -29.63
N CYS A 9 -13.59 36.78 -29.36
CA CYS A 9 -14.14 36.85 -28.00
C CYS A 9 -14.41 35.47 -27.38
N ILE A 10 -14.85 34.48 -28.18
CA ILE A 10 -15.10 33.11 -27.69
C ILE A 10 -13.80 32.39 -27.33
N LEU A 11 -12.73 32.60 -28.10
CA LEU A 11 -11.39 32.06 -27.84
C LEU A 11 -10.73 32.68 -26.59
N LEU A 12 -10.90 34.00 -26.39
CA LEU A 12 -10.37 34.70 -25.21
C LEU A 12 -11.09 34.30 -23.90
N GLY A 13 -12.36 33.93 -23.97
CA GLY A 13 -13.14 33.46 -22.81
C GLY A 13 -12.62 32.17 -22.17
N GLN A 14 -11.88 31.34 -22.93
CA GLN A 14 -11.31 30.07 -22.43
C GLN A 14 -10.05 30.27 -21.56
N LEU A 15 -9.53 31.49 -21.44
CA LEU A 15 -8.31 31.78 -20.66
C LEU A 15 -8.60 32.25 -19.22
N LEU A 16 -9.87 32.30 -18.80
CA LEU A 16 -10.29 32.82 -17.49
C LEU A 16 -10.28 31.79 -16.35
N PHE A 17 -9.59 30.65 -16.50
CA PHE A 17 -9.41 29.72 -15.40
C PHE A 17 -8.40 30.31 -14.40
N SER A 18 -8.89 31.14 -13.48
CA SER A 18 -8.09 31.65 -12.37
C SER A 18 -7.73 30.50 -11.43
N GLN A 19 -6.42 30.29 -11.23
CA GLN A 19 -5.92 29.28 -10.31
C GLN A 19 -6.15 29.78 -8.87
N THR A 20 -7.08 29.16 -8.15
CA THR A 20 -7.47 29.55 -6.79
C THR A 20 -6.46 29.14 -5.72
N THR A 21 -5.41 28.39 -6.09
CA THR A 21 -4.39 27.87 -5.17
C THR A 21 -2.98 28.17 -5.66
N THR A 22 -2.15 28.74 -4.78
CA THR A 22 -0.73 29.02 -5.05
C THR A 22 0.15 27.92 -4.44
N LYS A 23 1.12 27.40 -5.21
CA LYS A 23 2.14 26.44 -4.75
C LYS A 23 3.48 27.13 -4.53
N LYS A 24 4.07 26.98 -3.33
CA LYS A 24 5.37 27.56 -2.97
C LYS A 24 6.27 26.52 -2.33
N PHE A 25 7.54 26.47 -2.72
CA PHE A 25 8.52 25.62 -2.04
C PHE A 25 9.03 26.29 -0.76
N ASN A 26 9.03 25.55 0.35
CA ASN A 26 9.60 25.95 1.62
C ASN A 26 10.90 25.18 1.85
N SER A 27 12.03 25.86 1.71
CA SER A 27 13.38 25.29 1.89
C SER A 27 13.70 24.95 3.34
N PHE A 28 13.08 25.63 4.32
CA PHE A 28 13.30 25.32 5.73
C PHE A 28 12.68 23.97 6.11
N GLN A 29 11.51 23.65 5.54
CA GLN A 29 10.81 22.39 5.80
C GLN A 29 10.95 21.33 4.70
N ASN A 30 11.66 21.65 3.61
CA ASN A 30 11.83 20.81 2.42
C ASN A 30 10.50 20.23 1.92
N ARG A 31 9.50 21.09 1.74
CA ARG A 31 8.13 20.73 1.33
C ARG A 31 7.52 21.78 0.42
N TYR A 32 6.53 21.39 -0.38
CA TYR A 32 5.71 22.36 -1.11
C TYR A 32 4.46 22.70 -0.31
N GLU A 33 4.14 23.99 -0.20
CA GLU A 33 3.00 24.51 0.54
C GLU A 33 1.96 25.09 -0.44
N TYR A 34 0.69 24.83 -0.16
CA TYR A 34 -0.45 25.27 -0.94
C TYR A 34 -1.24 26.33 -0.18
N PHE A 35 -1.55 27.44 -0.84
CA PHE A 35 -2.26 28.58 -0.25
C PHE A 35 -3.51 28.92 -1.05
N ASP A 36 -4.61 29.24 -0.37
CA ASP A 36 -5.83 29.77 -1.01
C ASP A 36 -5.64 31.23 -1.48
N SER A 37 -6.65 31.78 -2.15
CA SER A 37 -6.65 33.18 -2.62
C SER A 37 -6.60 34.21 -1.48
N ASN A 38 -6.91 33.81 -0.25
CA ASN A 38 -6.87 34.67 0.94
C ASN A 38 -5.51 34.59 1.67
N GLY A 39 -4.58 33.75 1.18
CA GLY A 39 -3.26 33.55 1.78
C GLY A 39 -3.23 32.51 2.91
N ASN A 40 -4.31 31.78 3.16
CA ASN A 40 -4.33 30.71 4.16
C ASN A 40 -3.76 29.42 3.56
N MET A 41 -2.95 28.69 4.33
CA MET A 41 -2.40 27.40 3.88
C MET A 41 -3.50 26.33 3.87
N THR A 42 -3.73 25.67 2.74
CA THR A 42 -4.74 24.62 2.54
C THR A 42 -4.15 23.20 2.63
N GLY A 43 -2.85 23.07 2.42
CA GLY A 43 -2.10 21.82 2.60
C GLY A 43 -0.62 21.95 2.23
N TYR A 44 0.08 20.82 2.29
CA TYR A 44 1.47 20.71 1.86
C TYR A 44 1.81 19.31 1.33
N GLU A 45 2.79 19.24 0.43
CA GLU A 45 3.38 18.00 -0.07
C GLU A 45 4.79 17.82 0.47
N LYS A 46 5.08 16.63 1.00
CA LYS A 46 6.41 16.25 1.47
C LYS A 46 6.85 14.94 0.84
N TYR A 47 8.12 14.88 0.43
CA TYR A 47 8.70 13.64 -0.08
C TYR A 47 8.97 12.67 1.08
N ASN A 48 8.48 11.45 0.96
CA ASN A 48 8.74 10.38 1.90
C ASN A 48 9.86 9.49 1.35
N SER A 49 10.99 9.44 2.05
CA SER A 49 12.17 8.65 1.65
C SER A 49 11.99 7.14 1.78
N PHE A 50 11.09 6.68 2.65
CA PHE A 50 10.81 5.26 2.86
C PHE A 50 9.94 4.71 1.73
N SER A 51 8.80 5.37 1.45
CA SER A 51 7.89 4.98 0.37
C SER A 51 8.31 5.50 -1.01
N LYS A 52 9.33 6.36 -1.06
CA LYS A 52 9.90 6.98 -2.28
C LYS A 52 8.90 7.78 -3.12
N GLN A 53 7.92 8.43 -2.48
CA GLN A 53 6.85 9.18 -3.15
C GLN A 53 6.54 10.51 -2.44
N TRP A 54 5.88 11.42 -3.16
CA TRP A 54 5.33 12.65 -2.58
C TRP A 54 3.98 12.37 -1.92
N GLU A 55 3.83 12.81 -0.67
CA GLU A 55 2.61 12.64 0.12
C GLU A 55 1.98 14.00 0.42
N TYR A 56 0.68 14.13 0.16
CA TYR A 56 -0.10 15.34 0.39
C TYR A 56 -0.79 15.32 1.76
N TYR A 57 -0.72 16.42 2.48
CA TYR A 57 -1.30 16.63 3.81
C TYR A 57 -2.16 17.88 3.78
N THR A 58 -3.44 17.79 4.16
CA THR A 58 -4.33 18.95 4.26
C THR A 58 -4.21 19.62 5.63
N THR A 59 -4.24 20.95 5.67
CA THR A 59 -4.32 21.71 6.93
C THR A 59 -5.72 21.81 7.49
N ASN A 60 -6.74 21.56 6.67
CA ASN A 60 -8.11 21.52 7.17
C ASN A 60 -8.23 20.34 8.12
N ASN A 61 -8.70 20.63 9.32
CA ASN A 61 -8.99 19.66 10.38
C ASN A 61 -10.17 18.73 10.02
N THR A 62 -10.42 18.47 8.75
CA THR A 62 -10.94 17.16 8.35
C THR A 62 -9.82 16.16 8.56
N SER A 63 -9.55 15.90 9.83
CA SER A 63 -9.17 14.59 10.28
C SER A 63 -10.15 13.64 9.59
N GLN A 64 -9.77 13.12 8.42
CA GLN A 64 -10.23 11.79 8.08
C GLN A 64 -9.64 10.98 9.23
N SER A 65 -10.48 10.73 10.23
CA SER A 65 -10.20 9.84 11.33
C SER A 65 -9.61 8.63 10.63
N ARG A 66 -8.29 8.43 10.75
CA ARG A 66 -7.70 7.16 10.37
C ARG A 66 -8.49 6.19 11.20
N GLN A 67 -9.41 5.45 10.56
CA GLN A 67 -10.20 4.46 11.25
C GLN A 67 -9.16 3.64 12.01
N PRO A 68 -9.22 3.58 13.35
CA PRO A 68 -8.23 2.85 14.11
C PRO A 68 -8.16 1.46 13.49
N THR A 69 -6.97 1.03 13.10
CA THR A 69 -6.78 -0.29 12.50
C THR A 69 -7.44 -1.27 13.44
N GLN A 70 -8.60 -1.82 13.04
CA GLN A 70 -9.36 -2.66 13.93
C GLN A 70 -8.48 -3.88 14.18
N TYR A 71 -8.16 -4.15 15.45
CA TYR A 71 -7.45 -5.36 15.83
C TYR A 71 -8.26 -6.54 15.29
N ARG A 72 -7.71 -7.22 14.28
CA ARG A 72 -8.24 -8.49 13.82
C ARG A 72 -7.56 -9.56 14.66
N ASP A 73 -8.36 -10.39 15.29
CA ASP A 73 -7.85 -11.59 15.94
C ASP A 73 -6.98 -12.37 14.95
N PRO A 74 -5.83 -12.91 15.41
CA PRO A 74 -4.99 -13.75 14.57
C PRO A 74 -5.84 -14.87 13.96
N GLN A 75 -5.81 -15.00 12.64
CA GLN A 75 -6.45 -16.13 11.95
C GLN A 75 -6.00 -17.44 12.60
N GLN A 76 -6.95 -18.24 13.07
CA GLN A 76 -6.65 -19.56 13.60
C GLN A 76 -6.08 -20.40 12.47
N LEU A 77 -4.77 -20.65 12.54
CA LEU A 77 -4.09 -21.57 11.65
C LEU A 77 -4.58 -22.97 11.99
N ASP A 78 -5.18 -23.67 11.02
CA ASP A 78 -5.52 -25.08 11.19
C ASP A 78 -4.24 -25.91 11.17
N ILE A 79 -3.75 -26.24 12.36
CA ILE A 79 -2.54 -27.03 12.57
C ILE A 79 -2.77 -28.51 12.19
N SER A 80 -4.01 -28.94 11.96
CA SER A 80 -4.31 -30.35 11.64
C SER A 80 -3.66 -30.78 10.32
N ALA A 81 -3.66 -29.90 9.31
CA ALA A 81 -2.95 -30.15 8.05
C ALA A 81 -1.43 -30.32 8.25
N LEU A 82 -0.84 -29.53 9.15
CA LEU A 82 0.58 -29.63 9.50
C LEU A 82 0.88 -30.92 10.28
N GLY A 83 0.02 -31.28 11.24
CA GLY A 83 0.13 -32.50 12.03
C GLY A 83 0.03 -33.76 11.17
N ASN A 84 -0.90 -33.79 10.22
CA ASN A 84 -1.05 -34.87 9.25
C ASN A 84 0.20 -35.01 8.38
N ALA A 85 0.71 -33.89 7.84
CA ALA A 85 1.93 -33.89 7.02
C ALA A 85 3.17 -34.38 7.79
N MET A 86 3.33 -33.97 9.05
CA MET A 86 4.43 -34.45 9.89
C MET A 86 4.31 -35.94 10.19
N THR A 87 3.11 -36.42 10.51
CA THR A 87 2.85 -37.84 10.77
C THR A 87 3.18 -38.71 9.56
N THR A 88 2.74 -38.30 8.36
CA THR A 88 3.08 -38.99 7.11
C THR A 88 4.59 -39.02 6.87
N LYS A 89 5.30 -37.91 7.07
CA LYS A 89 6.76 -37.88 6.91
C LYS A 89 7.48 -38.77 7.93
N GLN A 90 7.02 -38.80 9.17
CA GLN A 90 7.58 -39.65 10.21
C GLN A 90 7.38 -41.14 9.88
N ASN A 91 6.19 -41.52 9.41
CA ASN A 91 5.91 -42.90 9.01
C ASN A 91 6.77 -43.33 7.81
N ASN A 92 6.93 -42.46 6.81
CA ASN A 92 7.79 -42.72 5.66
C ASN A 92 9.27 -42.87 6.06
N TYR A 93 9.74 -42.04 6.99
CA TYR A 93 11.10 -42.18 7.54
C TYR A 93 11.26 -43.53 8.26
N ASN A 94 10.35 -43.86 9.18
CA ASN A 94 10.38 -45.10 9.94
C ASN A 94 10.36 -46.34 9.03
N TYR A 95 9.49 -46.33 8.02
CA TYR A 95 9.40 -47.40 7.01
C TYR A 95 10.72 -47.58 6.25
N ASN A 96 11.32 -46.48 5.77
CA ASN A 96 12.59 -46.53 5.06
C ASN A 96 13.76 -46.97 5.96
N VAL A 97 13.76 -46.61 7.24
CA VAL A 97 14.74 -47.12 8.21
C VAL A 97 14.59 -48.62 8.39
N GLN A 98 13.36 -49.13 8.58
CA GLN A 98 13.11 -50.57 8.72
C GLN A 98 13.59 -51.37 7.50
N LEU A 99 13.31 -50.88 6.29
CA LEU A 99 13.79 -51.50 5.04
C LEU A 99 15.32 -51.53 4.94
N LYS A 100 16.01 -50.48 5.41
CA LYS A 100 17.48 -50.43 5.42
C LYS A 100 18.09 -51.31 6.51
N THR A 101 17.43 -51.42 7.66
CA THR A 101 17.91 -52.21 8.80
C THR A 101 17.69 -53.72 8.59
N TYR A 102 16.66 -54.12 7.83
CA TYR A 102 16.38 -55.52 7.50
C TYR A 102 16.20 -55.72 5.98
N PRO A 103 17.28 -55.67 5.18
CA PRO A 103 17.18 -55.80 3.73
C PRO A 103 16.81 -57.22 3.25
N PHE A 104 16.92 -58.24 4.12
CA PHE A 104 16.43 -59.59 3.87
C PHE A 104 15.61 -60.06 5.07
N GLY A 105 14.33 -60.31 4.83
CA GLY A 105 13.43 -60.87 5.82
C GLY A 105 14.04 -62.14 6.42
N ARG A 106 14.14 -62.16 7.74
CA ARG A 106 14.46 -63.38 8.50
C ARG A 106 13.34 -64.38 8.16
N LEU A 107 13.62 -65.34 7.28
CA LEU A 107 12.78 -66.52 7.11
C LEU A 107 12.65 -67.18 8.49
N PRO A 108 11.44 -67.52 8.96
CA PRO A 108 11.30 -68.25 10.21
C PRO A 108 11.95 -69.62 10.02
N CYS A 109 13.05 -69.87 10.73
CA CYS A 109 13.59 -71.21 10.89
C CYS A 109 12.58 -72.02 11.70
N PHE A 110 11.99 -73.04 11.07
CA PHE A 110 11.36 -74.17 11.75
C PHE A 110 12.45 -75.11 12.28
#